data_AF-A0A2D4P430-F1
#
_entry.id   AF-A0A2D4P430-F1
#
_cell.length_a   1.000
_cell.length_b   1.000
_cell.length_c   1.000
_cell.angle_alpha   90.00
_cell.angle_beta   90.00
_cell.angle_gamma   90.00
#
_symmetry.space_group_name_H-M   'P 1'
#
loop_
_entity.id
_entity.type
_entity.pdbx_description
1 polymer ?
#
loop_
_entity_poly.entity_id
_entity_poly.type
_entity_poly.pdbx_seq_one_letter_code
_entity_poly.pdbx_strand_id
1 'polypeptide(L)'
;AGLELLYNSVAPELGCGQDALLCFVHWKLITRDYRCLGTGDQAATNERKSEMLPAGWNADKELYTLRYRLKDDSHDLLVKAILMDNSIILNVMDPKTQKVADLTLKVTDFVDPEHLADFDKVYRNTEELQTQIVHHILSPFETSKRP
;
A
#
# COMPACT_ATOMS: atom_id res chain seq x y z
N ALA A 1 1.30 -15.64 0.12
CA ALA A 1 2.06 -15.80 1.39
C ALA A 1 2.98 -14.59 1.59
N GLY A 2 3.36 -14.26 2.83
CA GLY A 2 4.32 -13.19 3.13
C GLY A 2 3.77 -11.96 3.88
N LEU A 3 2.45 -11.84 4.05
CA LEU A 3 1.85 -10.71 4.77
C LEU A 3 2.25 -10.69 6.26
N GLU A 4 2.21 -11.85 6.93
CA GLU A 4 2.60 -11.99 8.34
C GLU A 4 4.06 -11.54 8.58
N LEU A 5 4.97 -11.95 7.70
CA LEU A 5 6.38 -11.56 7.80
C LEU A 5 6.57 -10.05 7.64
N LEU A 6 5.92 -9.45 6.63
CA LEU A 6 5.95 -8.01 6.44
C LEU A 6 5.36 -7.30 7.65
N TYR A 7 4.20 -7.76 8.15
CA TYR A 7 3.55 -7.18 9.31
C TYR A 7 4.47 -7.17 10.53
N ASN A 8 5.06 -8.32 10.85
CA ASN A 8 5.99 -8.44 11.98
C ASN A 8 7.24 -7.58 11.81
N SER A 9 7.67 -7.29 10.57
CA SER A 9 8.81 -6.40 10.31
C SER A 9 8.52 -4.92 10.63
N VAL A 10 7.24 -4.51 10.61
CA VAL A 10 6.82 -3.13 10.89
C VAL A 10 5.95 -3.00 12.13
N ALA A 11 5.59 -4.10 12.80
CA ALA A 11 4.74 -4.12 13.99
C ALA A 11 5.17 -3.12 15.08
N PRO A 12 6.49 -2.92 15.36
CA PRO A 12 6.92 -1.90 16.33
C PRO A 12 6.60 -0.45 15.92
N GLU A 13 6.39 -0.19 14.64
CA GLU A 13 6.10 1.13 14.07
C GLU A 13 4.59 1.39 13.91
N LEU A 14 3.74 0.37 14.03
CA LEU A 14 2.30 0.50 13.84
C LEU A 14 1.66 1.25 15.03
N GLY A 15 1.16 2.46 14.77
CA GLY A 15 0.52 3.30 15.79
C GLY A 15 -1.00 3.40 15.69
N CYS A 16 -1.59 3.00 14.56
CA CYS A 16 -3.02 3.17 14.28
C CYS A 16 -3.52 2.22 13.18
N GLY A 17 -4.83 2.13 13.01
CA GLY A 17 -5.46 1.21 12.05
C GLY A 17 -5.06 1.48 10.59
N GLN A 18 -4.86 2.74 10.22
CA GLN A 18 -4.41 3.10 8.87
C GLN A 18 -3.00 2.61 8.54
N ASP A 19 -2.11 2.48 9.53
CA ASP A 19 -0.78 1.91 9.32
C ASP A 19 -0.90 0.43 8.89
N ALA A 20 -1.70 -0.35 9.63
CA ALA A 20 -1.95 -1.75 9.28
C ALA A 20 -2.63 -1.89 7.91
N LEU A 21 -3.61 -1.03 7.61
CA LEU A 21 -4.29 -1.04 6.31
C LEU A 21 -3.30 -0.76 5.15
N LEU A 22 -2.41 0.22 5.30
CA LEU A 22 -1.41 0.52 4.29
C LEU A 22 -0.32 -0.57 4.19
N CYS A 23 0.02 -1.23 5.30
CA CYS A 23 0.87 -2.42 5.28
C CYS A 23 0.27 -3.53 4.41
N PHE A 24 -1.05 -3.74 4.48
CA PHE A 24 -1.75 -4.70 3.64
C PHE A 24 -1.71 -4.29 2.15
N VAL A 25 -1.96 -3.02 1.84
CA VAL A 25 -1.88 -2.48 0.46
C VAL A 25 -0.47 -2.64 -0.10
N HIS A 26 0.55 -2.29 0.69
CA HIS A 26 1.96 -2.49 0.31
C HIS A 26 2.23 -3.95 -0.04
N TRP A 27 1.83 -4.89 0.84
CA TRP A 27 1.99 -6.32 0.56
C TRP A 27 1.34 -6.71 -0.77
N LYS A 28 0.14 -6.20 -1.08
CA LYS A 28 -0.50 -6.46 -2.36
C LYS A 28 0.31 -5.99 -3.56
N LEU A 29 0.90 -4.80 -3.49
CA LEU A 29 1.80 -4.30 -4.54
C LEU A 29 3.03 -5.20 -4.69
N ILE A 30 3.67 -5.61 -3.58
CA ILE A 30 4.84 -6.51 -3.62
C ILE A 30 4.50 -7.86 -4.25
N THR A 31 3.32 -8.43 -3.96
CA THR A 31 2.85 -9.68 -4.59
C THR A 31 2.59 -9.57 -6.09
N ARG A 32 2.56 -8.34 -6.65
CA ARG A 32 2.46 -8.05 -8.08
C ARG A 32 3.78 -7.55 -8.67
N ASP A 33 4.90 -7.95 -8.07
CA ASP A 33 6.27 -7.62 -8.51
C ASP A 33 6.66 -6.14 -8.46
N TYR A 34 5.85 -5.28 -7.83
CA TYR A 34 6.30 -3.94 -7.49
C TYR A 34 7.35 -3.99 -6.39
N ARG A 35 8.24 -3.00 -6.38
CA ARG A 35 9.19 -2.74 -5.29
C ARG A 35 9.01 -1.31 -4.84
N CYS A 36 8.97 -1.12 -3.53
CA CYS A 36 8.93 0.21 -2.96
C CYS A 36 10.29 0.89 -3.18
N LEU A 37 10.20 2.16 -3.55
CA LEU A 37 11.33 3.00 -3.89
C LEU A 37 11.66 3.97 -2.74
N GLY A 38 10.62 4.42 -2.03
CA GLY A 38 10.75 5.34 -0.91
C GLY A 38 9.46 6.11 -0.64
N THR A 39 9.57 7.07 0.26
CA THR A 39 8.49 8.02 0.60
C THR A 39 8.52 9.26 -0.28
N GLY A 40 7.44 10.04 -0.24
CA GLY A 40 7.33 11.35 -0.89
C GLY A 40 7.08 11.29 -2.40
N ASP A 41 6.87 12.46 -3.00
CA ASP A 41 6.49 12.58 -4.42
C ASP A 41 7.69 12.53 -5.39
N GLN A 42 8.89 12.81 -4.90
CA GLN A 42 10.10 12.94 -5.73
C GLN A 42 11.09 11.81 -5.43
N ALA A 43 11.83 11.40 -6.46
CA ALA A 43 12.88 10.39 -6.32
C ALA A 43 14.03 10.90 -5.45
N ALA A 44 14.51 10.03 -4.55
CA ALA A 44 15.72 10.28 -3.78
C ALA A 44 16.97 9.93 -4.62
N THR A 45 18.10 10.57 -4.33
CA THR A 45 19.38 10.35 -5.04
C THR A 45 19.91 8.92 -4.94
N ASN A 46 19.59 8.20 -3.85
CA ASN A 46 20.06 6.82 -3.59
C ASN A 46 18.90 5.84 -3.46
N GLU A 47 17.88 6.03 -4.29
CA GLU A 47 16.69 5.19 -4.32
C GLU A 47 17.00 3.73 -4.64
N ARG A 48 16.50 2.81 -3.81
CA ARG A 48 16.70 1.37 -3.97
C ARG A 48 15.37 0.66 -3.96
N LYS A 49 15.15 -0.24 -4.93
CA LYS A 49 14.03 -1.18 -4.93
C LYS A 49 14.09 -2.08 -3.69
N SER A 50 13.03 -2.07 -2.90
CA SER A 50 12.86 -2.89 -1.70
C SER A 50 11.49 -3.55 -1.64
N GLU A 51 11.40 -4.69 -0.96
CA GLU A 51 10.13 -5.31 -0.55
C GLU A 51 9.69 -4.87 0.85
N MET A 52 10.54 -4.11 1.54
CA MET A 52 10.24 -3.54 2.85
C MET A 52 9.63 -2.14 2.69
N LEU A 53 8.79 -1.77 3.66
CA LEU A 53 8.40 -0.37 3.83
C LEU A 53 9.63 0.48 4.21
N PRO A 54 9.77 1.69 3.64
CA PRO A 54 10.91 2.57 3.91
C PRO A 54 10.80 3.20 5.31
N ALA A 55 11.93 3.59 5.90
CA ALA A 55 11.93 4.29 7.18
C ALA A 55 11.05 5.57 7.12
N GLY A 56 10.22 5.78 8.15
CA GLY A 56 9.33 6.95 8.24
C GLY A 56 8.15 6.93 7.27
N TRP A 57 7.83 5.78 6.66
CA TRP A 57 6.68 5.62 5.75
C TRP A 57 5.34 6.04 6.35
N ASN A 58 5.21 5.95 7.67
CA ASN A 58 4.01 6.28 8.44
C ASN A 58 4.21 7.49 9.37
N ALA A 59 5.15 8.40 9.06
CA ALA A 59 5.40 9.57 9.91
C ALA A 59 4.21 10.55 9.93
N ASP A 60 3.53 10.71 8.80
CA ASP A 60 2.31 11.50 8.66
C ASP A 60 1.10 10.55 8.63
N LYS A 61 0.23 10.66 9.63
CA LYS A 61 -0.95 9.79 9.80
C LYS A 61 -2.16 10.26 8.99
N GLU A 62 -2.08 11.45 8.40
CA GLU A 62 -3.13 12.04 7.56
C GLU A 62 -2.82 11.83 6.07
N LEU A 63 -1.54 11.80 5.70
CA LEU A 63 -1.10 11.59 4.32
C LEU A 63 0.11 10.65 4.23
N TYR A 64 -0.11 9.47 3.66
CA TYR A 64 0.96 8.56 3.28
C TYR A 64 1.29 8.74 1.81
N THR A 65 2.57 8.82 1.48
CA THR A 65 3.03 8.92 0.08
C THR A 65 4.16 7.94 -0.15
N LEU A 66 3.92 6.96 -1.01
CA LEU A 66 4.86 5.88 -1.33
C LEU A 66 5.02 5.75 -2.84
N ARG A 67 6.25 5.49 -3.28
CA ARG A 67 6.57 5.26 -4.69
C ARG A 67 6.95 3.81 -4.91
N TYR A 68 6.51 3.28 -6.05
CA TYR A 68 6.74 1.90 -6.45
C TYR A 68 7.18 1.83 -7.89
N ARG A 69 7.95 0.78 -8.20
CA ARG A 69 8.34 0.42 -9.56
C ARG A 69 8.29 -1.09 -9.75
N LEU A 70 7.81 -1.54 -10.90
CA LEU A 70 7.88 -2.95 -11.26
C LEU A 70 9.32 -3.44 -11.28
N LYS A 71 9.53 -4.70 -10.92
CA LYS A 71 10.85 -5.30 -10.86
C LYS A 71 11.63 -5.18 -12.18
N ASP A 72 10.93 -5.18 -13.32
CA ASP A 72 11.48 -5.05 -14.68
C ASP A 72 11.64 -3.61 -15.20
N ASP A 73 11.39 -2.60 -14.35
CA ASP A 73 11.48 -1.16 -14.67
C ASP A 73 10.45 -0.65 -15.71
N SER A 74 9.45 -1.47 -16.09
CA SER A 74 8.47 -1.09 -17.11
C SER A 74 7.46 -0.04 -16.61
N HIS A 75 7.08 -0.09 -15.32
CA HIS A 75 5.98 0.71 -14.78
C HIS A 75 6.28 1.25 -13.39
N ASP A 76 5.89 2.51 -13.16
CA ASP A 76 6.01 3.23 -11.89
C ASP A 76 4.63 3.55 -11.36
N LEU A 77 4.46 3.55 -10.04
CA LEU A 77 3.25 4.01 -9.38
C LEU A 77 3.59 4.96 -8.24
N LEU A 78 2.84 6.04 -8.14
CA LEU A 78 2.76 6.92 -6.98
C LEU A 78 1.48 6.57 -6.22
N VAL A 79 1.62 6.14 -4.97
CA VAL A 79 0.51 5.75 -4.08
C VAL A 79 0.39 6.81 -2.99
N LYS A 80 -0.79 7.43 -2.90
CA LYS A 80 -1.16 8.32 -1.81
C LYS A 80 -2.31 7.70 -1.02
N ALA A 81 -2.20 7.66 0.30
CA ALA A 81 -3.28 7.26 1.19
C ALA A 81 -3.64 8.47 2.05
N ILE A 82 -4.86 8.98 1.89
CA ILE A 82 -5.31 10.20 2.57
C ILE A 82 -6.35 9.79 3.59
N LEU A 83 -6.10 10.09 4.87
CA LEU A 83 -7.08 9.88 5.92
C LEU A 83 -8.14 10.99 5.85
N MET A 84 -9.40 10.59 5.83
CA MET A 84 -10.55 11.48 5.93
C MET A 84 -11.55 10.84 6.89
N ASP A 85 -11.73 11.48 8.05
CA ASP A 85 -12.48 10.95 9.20
C ASP A 85 -11.94 9.59 9.66
N ASN A 86 -12.62 8.51 9.28
CA ASN A 86 -12.27 7.12 9.62
C ASN A 86 -12.11 6.25 8.36
N SER A 87 -11.94 6.89 7.21
CA SER A 87 -11.73 6.26 5.92
C SER A 87 -10.41 6.69 5.32
N ILE A 88 -9.77 5.79 4.58
CA ILE A 88 -8.63 6.10 3.73
C ILE A 88 -9.12 6.19 2.30
N ILE A 89 -8.78 7.30 1.65
CA ILE A 89 -8.83 7.42 0.19
C ILE A 89 -7.45 7.01 -0.34
N LEU A 90 -7.37 5.84 -0.94
CA LEU A 90 -6.20 5.39 -1.69
C LEU A 90 -6.29 5.97 -3.09
N ASN A 91 -5.29 6.75 -3.47
CA ASN A 91 -5.10 7.27 -4.82
C ASN A 91 -3.80 6.69 -5.38
N VAL A 92 -3.88 6.09 -6.56
CA VAL A 92 -2.72 5.53 -7.25
C VAL A 92 -2.62 6.15 -8.63
N MET A 93 -1.43 6.63 -8.98
CA MET A 93 -1.15 7.31 -10.23
C MET A 93 0.06 6.69 -10.93
N ASP A 94 -0.05 6.46 -12.24
CA ASP A 94 1.12 6.25 -13.09
C ASP A 94 1.70 7.63 -13.47
N PRO A 95 2.91 7.99 -13.01
CA PRO A 95 3.48 9.32 -13.27
C PRO A 95 3.78 9.55 -14.76
N LYS A 96 3.99 8.49 -15.55
CA LYS A 96 4.30 8.61 -16.99
C LYS A 96 3.04 8.91 -17.80
N THR A 97 1.94 8.19 -17.53
CA THR A 97 0.68 8.34 -18.29
C THR A 97 -0.32 9.29 -17.65
N GLN A 98 -0.08 9.71 -16.40
CA GLN A 98 -1.02 10.48 -15.58
C GLN A 98 -2.36 9.75 -15.33
N LYS A 99 -2.42 8.44 -15.61
CA LYS A 99 -3.59 7.62 -15.29
C LYS A 99 -3.71 7.50 -13.78
N VAL A 100 -4.93 7.68 -13.28
CA VAL A 100 -5.26 7.61 -11.86
C VAL A 100 -6.32 6.54 -11.62
N ALA A 101 -6.21 5.85 -10.49
CA ALA A 101 -7.27 5.05 -9.91
C ALA A 101 -7.41 5.37 -8.42
N ASP A 102 -8.62 5.26 -7.90
CA ASP A 102 -8.93 5.53 -6.50
C ASP A 102 -9.79 4.44 -5.86
N LEU A 103 -9.68 4.34 -4.55
CA LEU A 103 -10.44 3.42 -3.71
C LEU A 103 -10.62 4.04 -2.31
N THR A 104 -11.85 4.15 -1.84
CA THR A 104 -12.13 4.61 -0.47
C THR A 104 -12.48 3.41 0.42
N LEU A 105 -11.76 3.26 1.53
CA LEU A 105 -11.93 2.16 2.48
C LEU A 105 -12.15 2.71 3.88
N LYS A 106 -13.18 2.26 4.57
CA LYS A 106 -13.36 2.55 6.00
C LYS A 106 -12.44 1.66 6.82
N VAL A 107 -11.56 2.25 7.62
CA VAL A 107 -10.46 1.53 8.29
C VAL A 107 -10.99 0.41 9.18
N THR A 108 -12.01 0.70 10.00
CA THR A 108 -12.60 -0.25 10.96
C THR A 108 -13.32 -1.44 10.33
N ASP A 109 -13.60 -1.38 9.03
CA ASP A 109 -14.27 -2.49 8.33
C ASP A 109 -13.25 -3.59 7.95
N PHE A 110 -11.95 -3.26 7.95
CA PHE A 110 -10.87 -4.16 7.54
C PHE A 110 -9.75 -4.32 8.58
N VAL A 111 -9.67 -3.41 9.54
CA VAL A 111 -8.66 -3.42 10.60
C VAL A 111 -9.33 -3.30 11.95
N ASP A 112 -8.81 -4.06 12.92
CA ASP A 112 -9.12 -3.95 14.34
C ASP A 112 -8.01 -3.17 15.06
N PRO A 113 -8.23 -1.87 15.38
CA PRO A 113 -7.22 -1.05 16.03
C PRO A 113 -6.87 -1.50 17.46
N GLU A 114 -7.75 -2.25 18.13
CA GLU A 114 -7.48 -2.76 19.48
C GLU A 114 -6.50 -3.95 19.47
N HIS A 115 -6.34 -4.59 18.31
CA HIS A 115 -5.52 -5.79 18.15
C HIS A 115 -4.31 -5.57 17.23
N LEU A 116 -3.80 -4.33 17.10
CA LEU A 116 -2.60 -4.03 16.29
C LEU A 116 -1.34 -4.83 16.70
N ALA A 117 -1.25 -5.34 17.93
CA ALA A 117 -0.14 -6.18 18.35
C ALA A 117 -0.27 -7.66 17.94
N ASP A 118 -1.44 -8.08 17.42
CA ASP A 118 -1.79 -9.47 17.15
C ASP A 118 -2.18 -9.64 15.67
N PHE A 119 -1.24 -10.19 14.88
CA PHE A 119 -1.43 -10.38 13.44
C PHE A 119 -2.67 -11.23 13.10
N ASP A 120 -2.99 -12.23 13.92
CA ASP A 120 -4.11 -13.13 13.66
C ASP A 120 -5.48 -12.47 13.88
N LYS A 121 -5.50 -11.31 14.56
CA LYS A 121 -6.72 -10.57 14.90
C LYS A 121 -6.83 -9.19 14.27
N VAL A 122 -5.71 -8.60 13.85
CA VAL A 122 -5.69 -7.22 13.35
C VAL A 122 -6.49 -7.04 12.06
N TYR A 123 -6.53 -8.04 11.17
CA TYR A 123 -7.22 -7.92 9.89
C TYR A 123 -8.59 -8.59 9.90
N ARG A 124 -9.56 -7.91 9.29
CA ARG A 124 -10.95 -8.35 9.08
C ARG A 124 -11.26 -8.31 7.59
N ASN A 125 -12.23 -9.11 7.12
CA ASN A 125 -12.74 -9.08 5.75
C ASN A 125 -11.64 -9.09 4.67
N THR A 126 -10.58 -9.89 4.88
CA THR A 126 -9.34 -9.84 4.06
C THR A 126 -9.57 -10.23 2.61
N GLU A 127 -10.50 -11.14 2.34
CA GLU A 127 -10.87 -11.53 0.97
C GLU A 127 -11.53 -10.37 0.22
N GLU A 128 -12.42 -9.64 0.88
CA GLU A 128 -13.06 -8.45 0.34
C GLU A 128 -12.03 -7.36 0.09
N LEU A 129 -11.19 -7.06 1.09
CA LEU A 129 -10.11 -6.07 0.95
C LEU A 129 -9.19 -6.39 -0.22
N GLN A 130 -8.78 -7.65 -0.35
CA GLN A 130 -7.97 -8.11 -1.46
C GLN A 130 -8.67 -7.90 -2.81
N THR A 131 -9.96 -8.24 -2.89
CA THR A 131 -10.75 -8.09 -4.12
C THR A 131 -10.85 -6.62 -4.51
N GLN A 132 -11.15 -5.73 -3.56
CA GLN A 132 -11.26 -4.30 -3.82
C GLN A 132 -9.91 -3.71 -4.28
N ILE A 133 -8.80 -4.03 -3.60
CA ILE A 133 -7.47 -3.55 -4.01
C ILE A 133 -7.10 -4.05 -5.41
N VAL A 134 -7.32 -5.33 -5.71
CA VAL A 134 -7.02 -5.87 -7.05
C VAL A 134 -7.84 -5.16 -8.11
N HIS A 135 -9.16 -5.09 -7.93
CA HIS A 135 -10.07 -4.54 -8.93
C HIS A 135 -9.86 -3.04 -9.17
N HIS A 136 -9.72 -2.25 -8.09
CA HIS A 136 -9.69 -0.79 -8.18
C HIS A 136 -8.29 -0.20 -8.25
N ILE A 137 -7.26 -0.87 -7.70
CA ILE A 137 -5.91 -0.29 -7.60
C ILE A 137 -4.90 -1.02 -8.49
N LEU A 138 -5.05 -2.31 -8.77
CA LEU A 138 -4.06 -3.05 -9.56
C LEU A 138 -4.49 -3.23 -11.02
N SER A 139 -5.69 -3.78 -11.25
CA SER A 139 -6.20 -4.07 -12.59
C SER A 139 -6.25 -2.87 -13.55
N PRO A 140 -6.52 -1.62 -13.11
CA PRO A 140 -6.45 -0.47 -14.02
C PRO A 140 -5.06 -0.24 -14.62
N PHE A 141 -4.01 -0.71 -13.95
CA PHE A 141 -2.62 -0.51 -14.31
C PHE A 141 -2.00 -1.74 -14.99
N GLU A 142 -2.74 -2.85 -15.05
CA GLU A 142 -2.32 -4.03 -15.80
C GLU A 142 -2.51 -3.76 -17.29
N THR A 143 -1.41 -3.74 -18.04
CA THR A 143 -1.49 -3.84 -19.50
C THR A 143 -2.05 -5.21 -19.82
N SER A 144 -3.22 -5.30 -20.46
CA SER A 144 -3.71 -6.58 -21.00
C SER A 144 -2.56 -7.25 -21.74
N LYS A 145 -2.07 -8.39 -21.24
CA LYS A 145 -1.26 -9.28 -22.07
C LYS A 145 -2.14 -9.60 -23.28
N ARG A 146 -1.83 -9.02 -24.44
CA ARG A 146 -2.42 -9.50 -25.68
C ARG A 146 -1.96 -10.96 -25.83
N PRO A 147 -2.90 -11.88 -26.14
CA PRO A 147 -2.55 -13.26 -26.45
C PRO A 147 -1.63 -13.33 -27.66
#